data_AF-A0A6C8XT69-F1
#
_entry.id   AF-A0A6C8XT69-F1
#
_cell.length_a   1.000
_cell.length_b   1.000
_cell.length_c   1.000
_cell.angle_alpha   90.00
_cell.angle_beta   90.00
_cell.angle_gamma   90.00
#
_symmetry.space_group_name_H-M   'P 1'
#
loop_
_entity.id
_entity.type
_entity.pdbx_description
1 polymer ?
#
loop_
_entity_poly.entity_id
_entity_poly.type
_entity_poly.pdbx_seq_one_letter_code
_entity_poly.pdbx_strand_id
1 'polypeptide(L)' 'MLNNSQILNNESYFERQIVSCVLEHFENQQKITLSAKAAGDINRLIVAEYLNEFNTGARTW' A
#
# COMPACT_ATOMS: atom_id res chain seq x y z
N MET A 1 18.77 15.78 4.21
CA MET A 1 18.81 14.30 4.19
C MET A 1 17.38 13.82 4.35
N LEU A 2 16.85 13.16 3.32
CA LEU A 2 15.53 12.52 3.39
C LEU A 2 15.60 11.50 4.53
N ASN A 3 14.84 11.71 5.59
CA ASN A 3 14.93 10.89 6.79
C ASN A 3 14.30 9.53 6.48
N ASN A 4 15.12 8.55 6.06
CA ASN A 4 14.68 7.20 5.70
C ASN A 4 13.77 6.56 6.77
N SER A 5 13.95 6.90 8.04
CA SER A 5 13.11 6.41 9.12
C SER A 5 11.65 6.87 9.04
N GLN A 6 11.39 8.09 8.54
CA GLN A 6 10.03 8.60 8.32
C GLN A 6 9.35 7.87 7.15
N ILE A 7 10.10 7.60 6.08
CA ILE A 7 9.61 6.87 4.90
C ILE A 7 9.28 5.42 5.26
N LEU A 8 10.19 4.73 5.95
CA LEU A 8 9.97 3.34 6.38
C LEU A 8 8.76 3.21 7.32
N ASN A 9 8.54 4.20 8.19
CA ASN A 9 7.36 4.21 9.07
C ASN A 9 6.07 4.41 8.27
N ASN A 10 6.08 5.32 7.30
CA ASN A 10 4.94 5.56 6.42
C ASN A 10 4.63 4.33 5.57
N GLU A 11 5.65 3.66 5.03
CA GLU A 11 5.50 2.42 4.25
C GLU A 11 4.87 1.31 5.08
N SER A 12 5.42 1.02 6.26
CA SER A 12 4.90 -0.04 7.15
C SER A 12 3.50 0.26 7.67
N TYR A 13 3.20 1.54 7.95
CA TYR A 13 1.87 1.98 8.38
C TYR A 13 0.85 1.85 7.25
N PHE A 14 1.21 2.32 6.06
CA PHE A 14 0.35 2.30 4.87
C PHE A 14 0.07 0.87 4.42
N GLU A 15 1.09 0.01 4.40
CA GLU A 15 0.95 -1.40 4.06
C GLU A 15 -0.13 -2.10 4.92
N ARG A 16 -0.10 -1.92 6.24
CA ARG A 16 -1.07 -2.55 7.15
C ARG A 16 -2.49 -2.04 6.97
N GLN A 17 -2.65 -0.74 6.72
CA GLN A 17 -3.95 -0.13 6.45
C GLN A 17 -4.54 -0.59 5.11
N ILE A 18 -3.71 -0.63 4.07
CA ILE A 18 -4.13 -1.01 2.71
C ILE A 18 -4.50 -2.49 2.64
N VAL A 19 -3.73 -3.40 3.23
CA VAL A 19 -4.09 -4.84 3.28
C VAL A 19 -5.48 -5.03 3.85
N SER A 20 -5.77 -4.36 4.97
CA SER A 20 -7.07 -4.49 5.65
C SER A 20 -8.21 -3.95 4.77
N CYS A 21 -8.01 -2.80 4.13
CA CYS A 21 -9.01 -2.19 3.24
C CYS A 21 -9.25 -3.01 1.97
N VAL A 22 -8.19 -3.56 1.36
CA VAL A 22 -8.28 -4.42 0.18
C VAL A 22 -9.04 -5.70 0.54
N LEU A 23 -8.67 -6.40 1.61
CA LEU A 23 -9.38 -7.61 2.02
C LEU A 23 -10.86 -7.32 2.31
N GLU A 24 -11.17 -6.25 3.03
CA GLU A 24 -12.54 -5.85 3.33
C GLU A 24 -13.34 -5.55 2.05
N HIS A 25 -12.76 -4.81 1.11
CA HIS A 25 -13.43 -4.45 -0.14
C HIS A 25 -13.71 -5.68 -1.03
N PHE A 26 -12.73 -6.56 -1.18
CA PHE A 26 -12.87 -7.74 -2.04
C PHE A 26 -13.80 -8.80 -1.41
N GLU A 27 -13.72 -9.04 -0.11
CA GLU A 27 -14.55 -10.05 0.56
C GLU A 27 -15.97 -9.55 0.83
N ASN A 28 -16.12 -8.34 1.39
CA ASN A 28 -17.44 -7.85 1.82
C ASN A 28 -18.24 -7.23 0.67
N GLN A 29 -17.61 -6.50 -0.25
CA GLN A 29 -18.34 -5.81 -1.32
C GLN A 29 -18.40 -6.62 -2.61
N GLN A 30 -17.30 -7.24 -3.01
CA GLN A 30 -17.23 -7.97 -4.28
C GLN A 30 -17.56 -9.46 -4.14
N LYS A 31 -17.65 -10.01 -2.92
CA LYS A 31 -17.79 -11.46 -2.65
C LYS A 31 -16.69 -12.30 -3.31
N ILE A 32 -15.53 -11.68 -3.59
CA ILE A 32 -14.38 -12.34 -4.20
C ILE A 32 -13.48 -12.81 -3.06
N THR A 33 -13.36 -14.13 -2.91
CA THR A 33 -12.36 -14.72 -2.00
C THR A 33 -10.97 -14.47 -2.58
N LEU A 34 -10.26 -13.53 -1.98
CA LEU A 34 -8.90 -13.21 -2.38
C LEU A 34 -7.95 -14.28 -1.84
N SER A 35 -7.21 -14.95 -2.71
CA SER A 35 -6.14 -15.84 -2.23
C SER A 35 -5.06 -15.00 -1.53
N ALA A 36 -4.41 -15.55 -0.50
CA ALA A 36 -3.32 -14.86 0.22
C ALA A 36 -2.22 -14.35 -0.73
N LYS A 37 -1.95 -15.09 -1.83
CA LYS A 37 -1.04 -14.66 -2.89
C LYS A 37 -1.54 -13.41 -3.62
N ALA A 38 -2.80 -13.41 -4.06
CA ALA A 38 -3.39 -12.27 -4.76
C ALA A 38 -3.48 -11.03 -3.86
N ALA A 39 -3.80 -11.21 -2.58
CA ALA A 39 -3.78 -10.13 -1.58
C ALA A 39 -2.39 -9.49 -1.46
N GLY A 40 -1.34 -10.32 -1.36
CA GLY A 40 0.04 -9.84 -1.31
C GLY A 40 0.48 -9.13 -2.58
N ASP A 41 0.10 -9.66 -3.75
CA ASP A 41 0.41 -9.05 -5.06
C ASP A 41 -0.26 -7.67 -5.21
N ILE A 42 -1.55 -7.56 -4.85
CA ILE A 42 -2.29 -6.28 -4.90
C ILE A 42 -1.70 -5.27 -3.91
N ASN A 43 -1.43 -5.69 -2.66
CA ASN A 43 -0.87 -4.82 -1.65
C ASN A 43 0.49 -4.25 -2.09
N ARG A 44 1.37 -5.11 -2.64
CA ARG A 44 2.68 -4.68 -3.16
C ARG A 44 2.56 -3.66 -4.28
N LEU A 45 1.59 -3.80 -5.18
CA LEU A 45 1.35 -2.84 -6.26
C LEU A 45 0.88 -1.49 -5.71
N ILE A 46 -0.03 -1.48 -4.74
CA ILE A 46 -0.55 -0.25 -4.13
C ILE A 46 0.54 0.49 -3.35
N VAL A 47 1.35 -0.22 -2.55
CA VAL A 47 2.47 0.38 -1.82
C VAL A 47 3.52 0.94 -2.78
N ALA A 48 3.84 0.21 -3.85
CA ALA A 48 4.78 0.69 -4.87
C ALA A 48 4.30 1.99 -5.53
N GLU A 49 3.02 2.09 -5.87
CA GLU A 49 2.48 3.32 -6.46
C GLU A 49 2.45 4.48 -5.46
N TYR A 50 2.07 4.23 -4.20
CA TYR A 50 2.12 5.24 -3.15
C TYR A 50 3.53 5.79 -2.94
N LEU A 51 4.54 4.92 -2.90
CA LEU A 51 5.94 5.35 -2.79
C LEU A 51 6.40 6.10 -4.04
N ASN A 52 5.95 5.70 -5.22
CA ASN A 52 6.25 6.38 -6.47
C ASN A 52 5.66 7.80 -6.48
N GLU A 53 4.39 7.96 -6.10
CA GLU A 53 3.72 9.26 -5.96
C GLU A 53 4.36 10.11 -4.87
N PHE A 54 4.73 9.53 -3.72
CA PHE A 54 5.41 10.25 -2.65
C PHE A 54 6.78 10.77 -3.10
N ASN A 55 7.60 9.92 -3.75
CA ASN A 55 8.92 10.31 -4.25
C ASN A 55 8.85 11.29 -5.42
N THR A 56 7.85 11.17 -6.28
CA THR A 56 7.63 12.08 -7.42
C THR A 56 7.04 13.41 -6.95
N GLY A 57 6.09 13.39 -6.03
CA GLY A 57 5.54 14.58 -5.36
C GLY A 57 6.58 15.32 -4.54
N ALA A 58 7.45 14.61 -3.81
CA ALA A 58 8.56 15.21 -3.06
C ALA A 58 9.66 15.84 -3.96
N ARG A 59 9.70 15.48 -5.26
CA ARG A 59 10.59 16.07 -6.25
C ARG A 59 10.01 17.29 -6.98
N THR A 60 8.73 17.60 -6.75
CA THR A 60 8.00 18.67 -7.47
C THR A 60 7.96 19.99 -6.67
N TRP A 61 8.66 20.09 -5.54
CA TRP A 61 8.75 21.28 -4.68
C TRP A 61 10.20 21.68 -4.40
#